data_AF-A0A9P3MPG7-F1
#
_entry.id   AF-A0A9P3MPG7-F1
#
_cell.length_a   1.000
_cell.length_b   1.000
_cell.length_c   1.000
_cell.angle_alpha   90.00
_cell.angle_beta   90.00
_cell.angle_gamma   90.00
#
_symmetry.space_group_name_H-M   'P 1'
#
loop_
_entity.id
_entity.type
_entity.pdbx_description
1 polymer ?
#
loop_
_entity_poly.entity_id
_entity_poly.type
_entity_poly.pdbx_seq_one_letter_code
_entity_poly.pdbx_strand_id
1 'polypeptide(L)'
;MYFVTCKEVHFWPTRNCEVGNTDYLTYPTDHSPPSPTRRPKFPRAPFRPHSISCIYNQDLNKLYSCPPNSTLDGTWAGAKCWCNSGFVERGGKCVDVCTPLNCGSHANCYVKNGAGVCNCTEGYRRVKGKCEAIGHSDFLDPHNAARAAIELPALKWSDSLATKAEAWVAHLGKIDNKCRTMNRSSALSSYGQNLLSTFGIGQWAPSEVVNVWLGEKKFYTYSPVPAGCQTGKFCSHYVQVVARKTMDVGCGSYTCGKAGTMLWACLYWPKGIENKKYPY
;
A
#
# COMPACT_ATOMS: atom_id res chain seq x y z
N MET A 1 -39.06 -24.45 36.48
CA MET A 1 -38.37 -25.19 35.40
C MET A 1 -37.13 -24.38 35.06
N TYR A 2 -35.95 -24.96 35.30
CA TYR A 2 -34.67 -24.30 35.07
C TYR A 2 -34.39 -24.22 33.57
N PHE A 3 -34.17 -23.01 33.08
CA PHE A 3 -33.41 -22.74 31.86
C PHE A 3 -32.50 -21.55 32.14
N VAL A 4 -31.21 -21.84 32.34
CA VAL A 4 -30.14 -20.84 32.31
C VAL A 4 -29.87 -20.60 30.84
N THR A 5 -30.39 -19.51 30.30
CA THR A 5 -30.16 -19.14 28.91
C THR A 5 -29.79 -17.66 28.82
N CYS A 6 -28.49 -17.44 28.54
CA CYS A 6 -27.93 -16.30 27.82
C CYS A 6 -28.01 -14.92 28.54
N LYS A 7 -27.19 -13.90 28.28
CA LYS A 7 -26.41 -13.54 27.09
C LYS A 7 -25.54 -12.31 27.42
N GLU A 8 -24.56 -12.04 26.57
CA GLU A 8 -24.01 -10.72 26.23
C GLU A 8 -23.01 -10.05 27.19
N VAL A 9 -21.72 -10.32 26.93
CA VAL A 9 -20.61 -9.45 27.31
C VAL A 9 -20.50 -8.36 26.25
N HIS A 10 -21.01 -7.16 26.54
CA HIS A 10 -20.85 -5.99 25.68
C HIS A 10 -19.48 -5.34 25.94
N PHE A 11 -18.58 -5.44 24.97
CA PHE A 11 -17.26 -4.78 24.97
C PHE A 11 -17.33 -3.45 24.22
N TRP A 12 -17.04 -2.33 24.88
CA TRP A 12 -16.93 -1.02 24.25
C TRP A 12 -15.46 -0.62 24.04
N PRO A 13 -15.06 -0.10 22.86
CA PRO A 13 -13.71 0.38 22.62
C PRO A 13 -13.53 1.76 23.25
N THR A 14 -12.31 2.01 23.73
CA THR A 14 -11.88 3.23 24.41
C THR A 14 -12.34 4.53 23.75
N ARG A 15 -13.28 5.27 24.38
CA ARG A 15 -13.17 6.69 24.81
C ARG A 15 -14.50 7.15 25.44
N ASN A 16 -14.39 7.81 26.59
CA ASN A 16 -15.40 8.57 27.35
C ASN A 16 -16.58 7.76 27.92
N CYS A 17 -16.49 7.41 29.21
CA CYS A 17 -17.67 7.25 30.03
C CYS A 17 -18.35 8.62 30.18
N GLU A 18 -19.39 8.89 29.39
CA GLU A 18 -20.34 9.97 29.68
C GLU A 18 -21.68 9.36 30.08
N VAL A 19 -22.12 9.72 31.29
CA VAL A 19 -23.47 9.46 31.77
C VAL A 19 -24.41 10.36 30.95
N GLY A 20 -25.28 9.76 30.14
CA GLY A 20 -26.24 10.49 29.31
C GLY A 20 -27.56 9.75 29.19
N ASN A 21 -28.52 10.15 30.03
CA ASN A 21 -29.94 9.89 29.84
C ASN A 21 -30.40 10.54 28.52
N THR A 22 -31.06 9.81 27.63
CA THR A 22 -32.17 10.33 26.80
C THR A 22 -32.92 9.19 26.10
N ASP A 23 -34.17 9.02 26.50
CA ASP A 23 -35.20 8.34 25.71
C ASP A 23 -35.33 8.98 24.33
N TYR A 24 -35.33 8.18 23.26
CA TYR A 24 -36.00 8.53 22.01
C TYR A 24 -37.03 7.46 21.66
N LEU A 25 -38.27 7.93 21.73
CA LEU A 25 -39.53 7.26 21.42
C LEU A 25 -39.59 6.80 19.96
N THR A 26 -40.10 5.59 19.73
CA THR A 26 -40.77 5.22 18.48
C THR A 26 -42.18 4.73 18.80
N TYR A 27 -43.18 5.55 18.48
CA TYR A 27 -44.60 5.19 18.46
C TYR A 27 -44.95 4.39 17.20
N PRO A 28 -45.91 3.45 17.30
CA PRO A 28 -46.86 3.21 16.22
C PRO A 28 -48.27 3.70 16.58
N THR A 29 -48.91 4.28 15.56
CA THR A 29 -50.34 4.54 15.28
C THR A 29 -51.31 3.55 15.96
N ASP A 30 -52.48 3.89 16.54
CA ASP A 30 -53.59 4.64 15.93
C ASP A 30 -54.76 4.88 16.94
N HIS A 31 -55.53 5.96 16.70
CA HIS A 31 -56.90 6.36 17.12
C HIS A 31 -57.44 6.36 18.59
N SER A 32 -57.57 7.59 19.14
CA SER A 32 -58.58 8.17 20.07
C SER A 32 -58.57 7.86 21.60
N PRO A 33 -58.92 8.85 22.47
CA PRO A 33 -58.48 8.90 23.87
C PRO A 33 -59.54 8.48 24.92
N PRO A 34 -59.13 8.01 26.12
CA PRO A 34 -59.92 8.26 27.31
C PRO A 34 -59.10 8.79 28.51
N SER A 35 -59.58 9.94 29.02
CA SER A 35 -59.70 10.46 30.40
C SER A 35 -58.65 10.17 31.51
N PRO A 36 -58.34 11.15 32.39
CA PRO A 36 -57.21 11.11 33.30
C PRO A 36 -57.61 10.58 34.69
N THR A 37 -57.41 9.30 34.99
CA THR A 37 -57.37 8.89 36.41
C THR A 37 -56.44 7.71 36.67
N ARG A 38 -55.70 7.85 37.78
CA ARG A 38 -54.88 6.86 38.53
C ARG A 38 -53.45 6.64 38.05
N ARG A 39 -52.52 7.34 38.70
CA ARG A 39 -51.13 6.86 38.87
C ARG A 39 -51.14 5.59 39.73
N PRO A 40 -50.63 4.44 39.27
CA PRO A 40 -50.26 3.37 40.16
C PRO A 40 -48.93 3.74 40.83
N LYS A 41 -48.96 3.94 42.15
CA LYS A 41 -47.74 3.96 42.97
C LYS A 41 -47.17 2.53 42.99
N PHE A 42 -46.14 2.26 42.20
CA PHE A 42 -45.31 1.07 42.42
C PHE A 42 -44.29 1.34 43.54
N PRO A 43 -44.08 0.39 44.46
CA PRO A 43 -43.07 0.53 45.51
C PRO A 43 -41.68 0.60 44.88
N ARG A 44 -40.86 1.56 45.33
CA ARG A 44 -39.42 1.60 44.97
C ARG A 44 -38.77 0.35 45.55
N ALA A 45 -38.49 -0.64 44.69
CA ALA A 45 -37.55 -1.68 45.04
C ALA A 45 -36.15 -1.05 45.19
N PRO A 46 -35.32 -1.50 46.16
CA PRO A 46 -33.97 -0.98 46.30
C PRO A 46 -33.17 -1.31 45.04
N PHE A 47 -32.57 -0.29 44.44
CA PHE A 47 -31.58 -0.42 43.39
C PHE A 47 -30.48 -1.37 43.87
N ARG A 48 -30.41 -2.58 43.31
CA ARG A 48 -29.19 -3.38 43.37
C ARG A 48 -28.37 -2.99 42.13
N PRO A 49 -27.21 -2.34 42.29
CA PRO A 49 -26.37 -2.09 41.14
C PRO A 49 -25.86 -3.47 40.66
N HIS A 50 -26.32 -3.90 39.49
CA HIS A 50 -25.65 -4.97 38.79
C HIS A 50 -24.27 -4.43 38.39
N SER A 51 -23.23 -4.89 39.09
CA SER A 51 -21.85 -4.59 38.75
C SER A 51 -21.53 -5.27 37.41
N ILE A 52 -21.66 -4.54 36.30
CA ILE A 52 -21.03 -4.92 35.04
C ILE A 52 -19.53 -4.72 35.26
N SER A 53 -18.80 -5.81 35.46
CA SER A 53 -17.34 -5.76 35.49
C SER A 53 -16.83 -5.61 34.06
N CYS A 54 -16.43 -4.40 33.70
CA CYS A 54 -15.61 -4.16 32.52
C CYS A 54 -14.25 -4.83 32.75
N ILE A 55 -13.98 -5.96 32.10
CA ILE A 55 -12.66 -6.57 32.12
C ILE A 55 -11.74 -5.66 31.31
N TYR A 56 -10.87 -4.93 31.99
CA TYR A 56 -9.87 -4.10 31.34
C TYR A 56 -8.88 -4.97 30.56
N ASN A 57 -8.18 -4.41 29.57
CA ASN A 57 -7.10 -5.11 28.85
C ASN A 57 -6.03 -5.68 29.83
N GLN A 58 -5.87 -5.04 31.00
CA GLN A 58 -5.01 -5.51 32.09
C GLN A 58 -5.49 -6.81 32.76
N ASP A 59 -6.78 -7.13 32.67
CA ASP A 59 -7.37 -8.34 33.24
C ASP A 59 -7.44 -9.50 32.22
N LEU A 60 -7.44 -9.20 30.92
CA LEU A 60 -7.31 -10.22 29.86
C LEU A 60 -5.95 -10.92 29.90
N ASN A 61 -4.87 -10.20 30.17
CA ASN A 61 -3.53 -10.77 30.37
C ASN A 61 -3.43 -11.72 31.58
N LYS A 62 -4.38 -11.64 32.54
CA LYS A 62 -4.44 -12.55 33.69
C LYS A 62 -5.20 -13.85 33.37
N LEU A 63 -6.03 -13.84 32.32
CA LEU A 63 -6.89 -14.96 31.93
C LEU A 63 -6.32 -15.74 30.73
N TYR A 64 -5.50 -15.10 29.90
CA TYR A 64 -4.89 -15.69 28.70
C TYR A 64 -3.37 -15.63 28.77
N SER A 65 -2.72 -16.81 28.77
CA SER A 65 -1.27 -16.93 28.67
C SER A 65 -0.88 -17.08 27.20
N CYS A 66 -0.37 -16.01 26.61
CA CYS A 66 0.12 -16.02 25.24
C CYS A 66 1.55 -16.58 25.16
N PRO A 67 1.89 -17.34 24.09
CA PRO A 67 3.26 -17.82 23.90
C PRO A 67 4.25 -16.66 23.73
N PRO A 68 5.55 -16.86 24.02
CA PRO A 68 6.57 -15.84 23.75
C PRO A 68 6.53 -15.32 22.32
N ASN A 69 6.88 -14.04 22.13
CA ASN A 69 6.84 -13.34 20.84
C ASN A 69 5.45 -13.27 20.20
N SER A 70 4.41 -13.20 21.03
CA SER A 70 3.05 -12.92 20.59
C SER A 70 2.42 -11.79 21.41
N THR A 71 1.42 -11.14 20.82
CA THR A 71 0.62 -10.08 21.43
C THR A 71 -0.81 -10.57 21.57
N LEU A 72 -1.40 -10.35 22.75
CA LEU A 72 -2.82 -10.59 22.98
C LEU A 72 -3.64 -9.47 22.34
N ASP A 73 -4.57 -9.83 21.45
CA ASP A 73 -5.53 -8.91 20.87
C ASP A 73 -6.95 -9.29 21.28
N GLY A 74 -7.67 -8.31 21.82
CA GLY A 74 -9.05 -8.47 22.26
C GLY A 74 -9.99 -8.25 21.08
N THR A 75 -10.63 -9.31 20.61
CA THR A 75 -11.62 -9.24 19.52
C THR A 75 -13.04 -9.35 20.07
N TRP A 76 -14.04 -8.93 19.28
CA TRP A 76 -15.47 -9.06 19.60
C TRP A 76 -15.92 -10.52 19.84
N ALA A 77 -15.13 -11.50 19.37
CA ALA A 77 -15.37 -12.93 19.53
C ALA A 77 -14.56 -13.57 20.69
N GLY A 78 -13.76 -12.79 21.42
CA GLY A 78 -12.86 -13.26 22.49
C GLY A 78 -11.42 -12.76 22.31
N ALA A 79 -10.53 -13.14 23.22
CA ALA A 79 -9.12 -12.76 23.18
C ALA A 79 -8.30 -13.80 22.40
N LYS A 80 -7.43 -13.35 21.49
CA LYS A 80 -6.57 -14.22 20.66
C LYS A 80 -5.13 -13.73 20.69
N CYS A 81 -4.18 -14.66 20.78
CA CYS A 81 -2.76 -14.36 20.65
C CYS A 81 -2.34 -14.35 19.18
N TRP A 82 -1.60 -13.32 18.78
CA TRP A 82 -1.04 -13.19 17.43
C TRP A 82 0.47 -13.10 17.51
N CYS A 83 1.18 -13.86 16.68
CA CYS A 83 2.63 -13.74 16.60
C CYS A 83 3.05 -12.33 16.18
N ASN A 84 4.08 -11.80 16.84
CA ASN A 84 4.62 -10.48 16.56
C ASN A 84 5.26 -10.44 15.16
N SER A 85 5.51 -9.24 14.65
CA SER A 85 6.18 -9.05 13.36
C SER A 85 7.49 -9.87 13.30
N GLY A 86 7.66 -10.63 12.22
CA GLY A 86 8.81 -11.52 12.02
C GLY A 86 8.64 -12.95 12.56
N PHE A 87 7.49 -13.26 13.17
CA PHE A 87 7.19 -14.58 13.71
C PHE A 87 5.97 -15.22 13.03
N VAL A 88 5.96 -16.56 12.94
CA VAL A 88 4.88 -17.35 12.36
C VAL A 88 4.41 -18.42 13.33
N GLU A 89 3.11 -18.62 13.45
CA GLU A 89 2.54 -19.66 14.29
C GLU A 89 2.80 -21.05 13.69
N ARG A 90 3.47 -21.92 14.45
CA ARG A 90 3.68 -23.33 14.12
C ARG A 90 3.51 -24.19 15.38
N GLY A 91 2.48 -25.03 15.40
CA GLY A 91 2.21 -25.93 16.54
C GLY A 91 1.98 -25.19 17.86
N GLY A 92 1.25 -24.06 17.84
CA GLY A 92 0.95 -23.27 19.04
C GLY A 92 2.12 -22.41 19.56
N LYS A 93 3.22 -22.30 18.81
CA LYS A 93 4.37 -21.44 19.14
C LYS A 93 4.64 -20.44 18.03
N CYS A 94 5.14 -19.27 18.41
CA CYS A 94 5.61 -18.27 17.45
C CYS A 94 7.07 -18.53 17.12
N VAL A 95 7.33 -18.99 15.90
CA VAL A 95 8.65 -19.32 15.38
C VAL A 95 9.22 -18.12 14.64
N ASP A 96 10.44 -17.71 14.99
CA ASP A 96 11.17 -16.63 14.31
C ASP A 96 11.54 -17.05 12.87
N VAL A 97 11.05 -16.31 11.89
CA VAL A 97 11.36 -16.54 10.47
C VAL A 97 12.22 -15.45 9.85
N CYS A 98 12.61 -14.43 10.63
CA CYS A 98 13.29 -13.24 10.15
C CYS A 98 14.74 -13.16 10.60
N THR A 99 15.04 -13.43 11.87
CA THR A 99 16.42 -13.42 12.37
C THR A 99 17.33 -14.38 11.59
N PRO A 100 16.90 -15.61 11.26
CA PRO A 100 17.73 -16.53 10.47
C PRO A 100 18.03 -16.05 9.04
N LEU A 101 17.24 -15.14 8.48
CA LEU A 101 17.45 -14.64 7.12
C LEU A 101 18.60 -13.65 7.02
N ASN A 102 18.96 -12.98 8.12
CA ASN A 102 20.02 -11.98 8.19
C ASN A 102 19.98 -11.01 6.99
N CYS A 103 18.92 -10.21 6.90
CA CYS A 103 18.64 -9.38 5.72
C CYS A 103 19.71 -8.32 5.40
N GLY A 104 20.69 -8.10 6.30
CA GLY A 104 21.76 -7.13 6.12
C GLY A 104 21.32 -5.68 6.42
N SER A 105 22.25 -4.74 6.20
CA SER A 105 21.93 -3.31 6.27
C SER A 105 21.02 -2.89 5.12
N HIS A 106 20.17 -1.88 5.36
CA HIS A 106 19.21 -1.36 4.37
C HIS A 106 18.15 -2.38 3.92
N ALA A 107 17.76 -3.29 4.81
CA ALA A 107 16.72 -4.27 4.57
C ALA A 107 15.82 -4.44 5.79
N ASN A 108 14.52 -4.63 5.55
CA ASN A 108 13.55 -5.00 6.57
C ASN A 108 13.02 -6.40 6.28
N CYS A 109 12.80 -7.19 7.33
CA CYS A 109 12.13 -8.48 7.22
C CYS A 109 10.65 -8.36 7.57
N TYR A 110 9.80 -9.07 6.82
CA TYR A 110 8.38 -9.23 7.11
C TYR A 110 7.93 -10.64 6.74
N VAL A 111 6.78 -11.05 7.28
CA VAL A 111 6.19 -12.36 7.00
C VAL A 111 5.32 -12.27 5.76
N LYS A 112 5.56 -13.14 4.78
CA LYS A 112 4.71 -13.34 3.59
C LYS A 112 4.48 -14.84 3.40
N ASN A 113 3.22 -15.25 3.31
CA ASN A 113 2.83 -16.65 3.10
C ASN A 113 3.47 -17.65 4.08
N GLY A 114 3.60 -17.27 5.36
CA GLY A 114 4.19 -18.14 6.40
C GLY A 114 5.72 -18.28 6.35
N ALA A 115 6.39 -17.47 5.54
CA ALA A 115 7.85 -17.38 5.45
C ALA A 115 8.32 -15.93 5.68
N GLY A 116 9.52 -15.77 6.23
CA GLY A 116 10.17 -14.46 6.29
C GLY A 116 10.67 -14.05 4.91
N VAL A 117 10.58 -12.75 4.59
CA VAL A 117 11.06 -12.16 3.34
C VAL A 117 11.79 -10.87 3.65
N CYS A 118 13.02 -10.75 3.14
CA CYS A 118 13.79 -9.51 3.17
C CYS A 118 13.39 -8.60 2.01
N ASN A 119 12.98 -7.37 2.32
CA ASN A 119 12.85 -6.29 1.34
C ASN A 119 13.85 -5.19 1.64
N CYS A 120 14.46 -4.65 0.59
CA CYS A 120 15.35 -3.51 0.74
C CYS A 120 14.57 -2.25 1.13
N THR A 121 15.19 -1.39 1.92
CA THR A 121 14.66 -0.06 2.23
C THR A 121 14.68 0.83 1.00
N GLU A 122 13.94 1.94 1.04
CA GLU A 122 13.93 2.92 -0.03
C GLU A 122 15.35 3.35 -0.44
N GLY A 123 15.58 3.47 -1.74
CA GLY A 123 16.90 3.75 -2.33
C GLY A 123 17.79 2.52 -2.52
N TYR A 124 17.35 1.33 -2.13
CA TYR A 124 18.11 0.08 -2.27
C TYR A 124 17.30 -0.98 -3.00
N ARG A 125 18.00 -1.83 -3.76
CA ARG A 125 17.42 -2.97 -4.49
C ARG A 125 18.12 -4.26 -4.11
N ARG A 126 17.45 -5.38 -4.35
CA ARG A 126 18.00 -6.71 -4.04
C ARG A 126 18.87 -7.23 -5.18
N VAL A 127 20.16 -7.40 -4.93
CA VAL A 127 21.13 -7.99 -5.87
C VAL A 127 21.77 -9.20 -5.20
N LYS A 128 21.58 -10.39 -5.78
CA LYS A 128 22.14 -11.67 -5.26
C LYS A 128 21.92 -11.88 -3.76
N GLY A 129 20.73 -11.49 -3.26
CA GLY A 129 20.36 -11.65 -1.86
C GLY A 129 20.77 -10.51 -0.92
N LYS A 130 21.52 -9.51 -1.39
CA LYS A 130 21.92 -8.32 -0.60
C LYS A 130 21.18 -7.07 -1.07
N CYS A 131 21.12 -6.06 -0.21
CA CYS A 131 20.59 -4.75 -0.57
C CYS A 131 21.73 -3.82 -1.00
N GLU A 132 21.69 -3.40 -2.26
CA GLU A 132 22.66 -2.48 -2.87
C GLU A 132 21.95 -1.19 -3.25
N ALA A 133 22.66 -0.07 -3.15
CA ALA A 133 22.09 1.23 -3.52
C ALA A 133 21.68 1.22 -4.99
N ILE A 134 20.51 1.78 -5.28
CA ILE A 134 20.04 1.96 -6.65
C ILE A 134 20.97 2.94 -7.36
N GLY A 135 21.58 2.49 -8.45
CA GLY A 135 22.45 3.29 -9.30
C GLY A 135 21.74 3.76 -10.56
N HIS A 136 22.26 4.84 -11.18
CA HIS A 136 21.76 5.35 -12.46
C HIS A 136 21.77 4.29 -13.57
N SER A 137 22.77 3.39 -13.55
CA SER A 137 22.90 2.24 -14.48
C SER A 137 21.69 1.32 -14.44
N ASP A 138 21.02 1.20 -13.29
CA ASP A 138 19.90 0.26 -13.12
C ASP A 138 18.69 0.66 -13.95
N PHE A 139 18.55 1.96 -14.23
CA PHE A 139 17.62 2.48 -15.21
C PHE A 139 18.26 2.53 -16.59
N LEU A 140 19.47 3.07 -16.72
CA LEU A 140 20.07 3.41 -18.00
C LEU A 140 20.41 2.19 -18.88
N ASP A 141 20.94 1.12 -18.29
CA ASP A 141 21.39 -0.07 -19.01
C ASP A 141 20.26 -0.76 -19.78
N PRO A 142 19.07 -1.05 -19.19
CA PRO A 142 17.97 -1.64 -19.94
C PRO A 142 17.43 -0.72 -21.05
N HIS A 143 17.45 0.61 -20.87
CA HIS A 143 17.11 1.54 -21.95
C HIS A 143 18.09 1.38 -23.12
N ASN A 144 19.39 1.40 -22.82
CA ASN A 144 20.44 1.36 -23.83
C ASN A 144 20.54 -0.01 -24.51
N ALA A 145 20.30 -1.10 -23.79
CA ALA A 145 20.19 -2.44 -24.37
C ALA A 145 19.04 -2.52 -25.38
N ALA A 146 17.86 -2.00 -25.04
CA ALA A 146 16.70 -1.99 -25.94
C ALA A 146 16.93 -1.13 -27.18
N ARG A 147 17.60 0.02 -27.04
CA ARG A 147 17.96 0.93 -28.13
C ARG A 147 19.04 0.35 -29.03
N ALA A 148 20.06 -0.29 -28.47
CA ALA A 148 21.12 -0.96 -29.23
C ALA A 148 20.56 -2.10 -30.09
N ALA A 149 19.57 -2.85 -29.60
CA ALA A 149 18.93 -3.94 -30.34
C ALA A 149 18.19 -3.49 -31.63
N ILE A 150 18.02 -2.18 -31.83
CA ILE A 150 17.45 -1.57 -33.04
C ILE A 150 18.35 -0.43 -33.56
N GLU A 151 19.66 -0.49 -33.26
CA GLU A 151 20.70 0.40 -33.79
C GLU A 151 20.48 1.90 -33.48
N LEU A 152 19.88 2.21 -32.33
CA LEU A 152 19.73 3.58 -31.86
C LEU A 152 20.90 4.03 -30.97
N PRO A 153 21.27 5.32 -31.01
CA PRO A 153 22.25 5.88 -30.10
C PRO A 153 21.85 5.66 -28.64
N ALA A 154 22.83 5.31 -27.80
CA ALA A 154 22.64 5.19 -26.37
C ALA A 154 22.20 6.53 -25.75
N LEU A 155 21.29 6.46 -24.79
CA LEU A 155 20.95 7.58 -23.92
C LEU A 155 22.08 7.86 -22.94
N LYS A 156 22.15 9.11 -22.50
CA LYS A 156 22.99 9.56 -21.39
C LYS A 156 22.13 9.77 -20.15
N TRP A 157 22.70 9.52 -18.99
CA TRP A 157 22.04 9.89 -17.73
C TRP A 157 22.09 11.40 -17.53
N SER A 158 21.02 11.97 -16.99
CA SER A 158 20.96 13.37 -16.57
C SER A 158 20.45 13.48 -15.14
N ASP A 159 21.33 13.91 -14.22
CA ASP A 159 20.97 14.16 -12.82
C ASP A 159 19.89 15.25 -12.70
N SER A 160 19.90 16.25 -13.58
CA SER A 160 18.86 17.28 -13.62
C SER A 160 17.48 16.69 -13.91
N LEU A 161 17.39 15.72 -14.84
CA LEU A 161 16.15 15.03 -15.14
C LEU A 161 15.75 14.08 -14.00
N ALA A 162 16.71 13.40 -13.37
CA ALA A 162 16.48 12.51 -12.25
C ALA A 162 15.88 13.24 -11.05
N THR A 163 16.47 14.38 -10.65
CA THR A 163 15.95 15.24 -9.58
C THR A 163 14.52 15.71 -9.87
N LYS A 164 14.23 16.09 -11.11
CA LYS A 164 12.86 16.49 -11.51
C LYS A 164 11.89 15.31 -11.48
N ALA A 165 12.32 14.13 -11.92
CA ALA A 165 11.51 12.92 -11.92
C ALA A 165 11.15 12.51 -10.48
N GLU A 166 12.14 12.49 -9.58
CA GLU A 166 11.97 12.17 -8.16
C GLU A 166 11.06 13.19 -7.46
N ALA A 167 11.29 14.49 -7.67
CA ALA A 167 10.43 15.54 -7.14
C ALA A 167 8.97 15.38 -7.60
N TRP A 168 8.75 14.93 -8.85
CA TRP A 168 7.41 14.71 -9.38
C TRP A 168 6.70 13.53 -8.71
N VAL A 169 7.35 12.36 -8.60
CA VAL A 169 6.72 11.21 -7.93
C VAL A 169 6.53 11.45 -6.44
N ALA A 170 7.42 12.19 -5.79
CA ALA A 170 7.24 12.64 -4.42
C ALA A 170 6.04 13.58 -4.26
N HIS A 171 5.86 14.52 -5.20
CA HIS A 171 4.68 15.38 -5.22
C HIS A 171 3.39 14.55 -5.37
N LEU A 172 3.35 13.63 -6.34
CA LEU A 172 2.20 12.75 -6.56
C LEU A 172 1.86 11.91 -5.32
N GLY A 173 2.86 11.33 -4.68
CA GLY A 173 2.66 10.52 -3.48
C GLY A 173 2.24 11.33 -2.25
N LYS A 174 2.58 12.62 -2.19
CA LYS A 174 2.13 13.54 -1.12
C LYS A 174 0.67 13.96 -1.28
N ILE A 175 0.21 14.16 -2.52
CA ILE A 175 -1.19 14.51 -2.78
C ILE A 175 -2.13 13.28 -2.75
N ASP A 176 -1.59 12.08 -3.00
CA ASP A 176 -2.31 10.81 -2.89
C ASP A 176 -1.43 9.75 -2.22
N ASN A 177 -1.67 9.56 -0.93
CA ASN A 177 -0.91 8.63 -0.08
C ASN A 177 -1.05 7.15 -0.47
N LYS A 178 -1.89 6.81 -1.47
CA LYS A 178 -2.02 5.47 -2.04
C LYS A 178 -1.31 5.31 -3.38
N CYS A 179 -0.67 6.37 -3.93
CA CYS A 179 0.02 6.33 -5.22
C CYS A 179 -0.88 5.82 -6.37
N ARG A 180 -2.17 6.20 -6.36
CA ARG A 180 -3.13 5.87 -7.44
C ARG A 180 -3.16 6.96 -8.51
N THR A 181 -2.76 8.17 -8.16
CA THR A 181 -2.68 9.31 -9.07
C THR A 181 -1.47 9.15 -10.00
N MET A 182 -1.75 8.99 -11.30
CA MET A 182 -0.76 8.81 -12.37
C MET A 182 -0.84 9.94 -13.39
N ASN A 183 -0.79 11.18 -12.91
CA ASN A 183 -0.93 12.36 -13.76
C ASN A 183 0.42 12.80 -14.31
N ARG A 184 0.41 13.31 -15.54
CA ARG A 184 1.55 14.04 -16.11
C ARG A 184 1.49 15.51 -15.69
N SER A 185 2.63 16.09 -15.35
CA SER A 185 2.70 17.52 -14.98
C SER A 185 2.70 18.41 -16.22
N SER A 186 1.89 19.47 -16.21
CA SER A 186 1.99 20.53 -17.23
C SER A 186 3.35 21.23 -17.20
N ALA A 187 3.95 21.37 -16.01
CA ALA A 187 5.30 21.95 -15.84
C ALA A 187 6.42 21.07 -16.42
N LEU A 188 6.15 19.79 -16.66
CA LEU A 188 7.08 18.84 -17.29
C LEU A 188 6.71 18.50 -18.74
N SER A 189 5.77 19.24 -19.34
CA SER A 189 5.22 18.95 -20.68
C SER A 189 6.25 19.03 -21.83
N SER A 190 7.35 19.75 -21.60
CA SER A 190 8.51 19.86 -22.51
C SER A 190 9.39 18.60 -22.53
N TYR A 191 9.26 17.72 -21.53
CA TYR A 191 9.97 16.45 -21.45
C TYR A 191 9.08 15.30 -21.93
N GLY A 192 9.69 14.21 -22.39
CA GLY A 192 9.02 12.92 -22.42
C GLY A 192 8.85 12.40 -20.99
N GLN A 193 7.83 11.59 -20.72
CA GLN A 193 7.59 11.04 -19.38
C GLN A 193 6.93 9.66 -19.42
N ASN A 194 7.58 8.71 -18.75
CA ASN A 194 6.99 7.43 -18.36
C ASN A 194 6.74 7.43 -16.84
N LEU A 195 5.61 6.86 -16.43
CA LEU A 195 5.24 6.66 -15.03
C LEU A 195 4.84 5.20 -14.81
N LEU A 196 5.18 4.63 -13.66
CA LEU A 196 4.66 3.34 -13.21
C LEU A 196 4.31 3.39 -11.73
N SER A 197 3.23 2.69 -11.34
CA SER A 197 2.90 2.42 -9.94
C SER A 197 3.03 0.91 -9.71
N THR A 198 3.76 0.53 -8.67
CA THR A 198 4.01 -0.88 -8.32
C THR A 198 3.59 -1.17 -6.89
N PHE A 199 3.07 -2.37 -6.63
CA PHE A 199 2.83 -2.85 -5.28
C PHE A 199 4.04 -3.62 -4.75
N GLY A 200 4.37 -3.43 -3.48
CA GLY A 200 5.52 -4.04 -2.81
C GLY A 200 6.71 -3.09 -2.71
N ILE A 201 6.90 -2.48 -1.53
CA ILE A 201 8.05 -1.60 -1.24
C ILE A 201 9.34 -2.41 -1.27
N GLY A 202 10.32 -1.99 -2.07
CA GLY A 202 11.62 -2.68 -2.18
C GLY A 202 11.56 -4.06 -2.84
N GLN A 203 10.44 -4.40 -3.48
CA GLN A 203 10.28 -5.64 -4.27
C GLN A 203 10.65 -5.47 -5.74
N TRP A 204 10.75 -4.23 -6.21
CA TRP A 204 11.01 -3.91 -7.61
C TRP A 204 12.37 -3.25 -7.75
N ALA A 205 13.21 -3.79 -8.63
CA ALA A 205 14.41 -3.13 -9.08
C ALA A 205 14.07 -2.11 -10.19
N PRO A 206 14.80 -0.99 -10.28
CA PRO A 206 14.70 -0.04 -11.40
C PRO A 206 14.68 -0.69 -12.78
N SER A 207 15.53 -1.71 -12.98
CA SER A 207 15.60 -2.44 -14.24
C SER A 207 14.32 -3.17 -14.59
N GLU A 208 13.61 -3.70 -13.59
CA GLU A 208 12.33 -4.38 -13.78
C GLU A 208 11.24 -3.39 -14.20
N VAL A 209 11.26 -2.18 -13.62
CA VAL A 209 10.36 -1.08 -14.00
C VAL A 209 10.57 -0.69 -15.46
N VAL A 210 11.83 -0.53 -15.89
CA VAL A 210 12.14 -0.26 -17.31
C VAL A 210 11.69 -1.42 -18.20
N ASN A 211 11.92 -2.66 -17.76
CA ASN A 211 11.50 -3.85 -18.51
C ASN A 211 9.97 -3.97 -18.63
N VAL A 212 9.18 -3.47 -17.67
CA VAL A 212 7.73 -3.37 -17.81
C VAL A 212 7.36 -2.45 -18.98
N TRP A 213 7.98 -1.27 -19.08
CA TRP A 213 7.76 -0.37 -20.21
C TRP A 213 8.22 -0.96 -21.54
N LEU A 214 9.39 -1.62 -21.55
CA LEU A 214 9.90 -2.31 -22.74
C LEU A 214 9.02 -3.48 -23.18
N GLY A 215 8.38 -4.17 -22.23
CA GLY A 215 7.46 -5.27 -22.48
C GLY A 215 6.25 -4.88 -23.31
N GLU A 216 5.95 -3.59 -23.44
CA GLU A 216 4.93 -3.08 -24.34
C GLU A 216 5.29 -3.20 -25.84
N LYS A 217 6.55 -3.49 -26.18
CA LYS A 217 7.00 -3.72 -27.56
C LYS A 217 6.11 -4.71 -28.31
N LYS A 218 5.65 -5.77 -27.62
CA LYS A 218 4.78 -6.81 -28.20
C LYS A 218 3.40 -6.30 -28.65
N PHE A 219 2.99 -5.12 -28.20
CA PHE A 219 1.73 -4.46 -28.55
C PHE A 219 1.92 -3.33 -29.55
N TYR A 220 3.14 -3.15 -30.08
CA TYR A 220 3.47 -2.08 -31.01
C TYR A 220 3.93 -2.65 -32.35
N THR A 221 3.23 -2.28 -33.41
CA THR A 221 3.67 -2.45 -34.79
C THR A 221 4.39 -1.18 -35.22
N TYR A 222 5.56 -1.31 -35.84
CA TYR A 222 6.34 -0.15 -36.29
C TYR A 222 5.52 0.70 -37.28
N SER A 223 5.17 1.91 -36.86
CA SER A 223 4.22 2.79 -37.55
C SER A 223 4.29 4.21 -36.98
N PRO A 224 3.80 5.24 -37.69
CA PRO A 224 3.72 6.57 -37.12
C PRO A 224 2.91 6.58 -35.82
N VAL A 225 3.42 7.24 -34.77
CA VAL A 225 2.73 7.32 -33.48
C VAL A 225 1.44 8.15 -33.63
N PRO A 226 0.28 7.72 -33.10
CA PRO A 226 0.05 6.54 -32.26
C PRO A 226 -0.50 5.30 -33.00
N ALA A 227 -0.52 5.29 -34.34
CA ALA A 227 -1.22 4.30 -35.15
C ALA A 227 -0.75 2.84 -34.95
N GLY A 228 0.52 2.64 -34.54
CA GLY A 228 1.09 1.33 -34.31
C GLY A 228 0.65 0.62 -33.02
N CYS A 229 -0.10 1.29 -32.15
CA CYS A 229 -0.52 0.71 -30.87
C CYS A 229 -1.71 -0.23 -31.06
N GLN A 230 -1.60 -1.48 -30.59
CA GLN A 230 -2.74 -2.38 -30.57
C GLN A 230 -3.91 -1.78 -29.77
N THR A 231 -5.12 -1.84 -30.31
CA THR A 231 -6.34 -1.33 -29.67
C THR A 231 -6.52 -1.93 -28.27
N GLY A 232 -6.76 -1.05 -27.28
CA GLY A 232 -6.95 -1.44 -25.88
C GLY A 232 -5.66 -1.86 -25.15
N LYS A 233 -4.48 -1.67 -25.75
CA LYS A 233 -3.17 -1.90 -25.12
C LYS A 233 -2.40 -0.60 -24.94
N PHE A 234 -1.39 -0.65 -24.08
CA PHE A 234 -0.41 0.42 -23.92
C PHE A 234 0.86 0.06 -24.70
N CYS A 235 1.40 1.04 -25.41
CA CYS A 235 2.68 0.97 -26.11
C CYS A 235 3.51 2.25 -25.99
N SER A 236 2.92 3.31 -25.42
CA SER A 236 3.54 4.63 -25.40
C SER A 236 4.79 4.68 -24.52
N HIS A 237 4.91 3.80 -23.52
CA HIS A 237 6.11 3.73 -22.71
C HIS A 237 7.27 3.13 -23.49
N TYR A 238 7.03 2.03 -24.22
CA TYR A 238 8.03 1.44 -25.12
C TYR A 238 8.47 2.47 -26.16
N VAL A 239 7.52 3.08 -26.88
CA VAL A 239 7.76 4.08 -27.93
C VAL A 239 8.60 5.25 -27.40
N GLN A 240 8.38 5.69 -26.16
CA GLN A 240 9.19 6.74 -25.53
C GLN A 240 10.64 6.29 -25.30
N VAL A 241 10.86 5.07 -24.81
CA VAL A 241 12.21 4.54 -24.57
C VAL A 241 13.02 4.48 -25.86
N VAL A 242 12.38 4.07 -26.96
CA VAL A 242 13.03 3.93 -28.28
C VAL A 242 12.92 5.17 -29.16
N ALA A 243 12.50 6.32 -28.63
CA ALA A 243 12.42 7.53 -29.43
C ALA A 243 13.81 8.02 -29.84
N ARG A 244 14.12 8.06 -31.15
CA ARG A 244 15.45 8.41 -31.70
C ARG A 244 15.92 9.79 -31.29
N LYS A 245 15.01 10.76 -31.19
CA LYS A 245 15.34 12.15 -30.83
C LYS A 245 15.70 12.34 -29.36
N THR A 246 15.31 11.42 -28.48
CA THR A 246 15.67 11.46 -27.07
C THR A 246 17.14 11.07 -26.91
N MET A 247 17.87 11.88 -26.14
CA MET A 247 19.31 11.76 -25.91
C MET A 247 19.64 11.55 -24.43
N ASP A 248 18.84 12.12 -23.54
CA ASP A 248 19.05 12.09 -22.10
C ASP A 248 17.85 11.46 -21.39
N VAL A 249 18.12 10.74 -20.31
CA VAL A 249 17.11 10.21 -19.39
C VAL A 249 17.54 10.44 -17.95
N GLY A 250 16.58 10.74 -17.09
CA GLY A 250 16.78 10.72 -15.64
C GLY A 250 15.52 10.23 -14.95
N CYS A 251 15.69 9.40 -13.94
CA CYS A 251 14.60 8.68 -13.29
C CYS A 251 14.60 8.88 -11.78
N GLY A 252 13.45 8.67 -11.16
CA GLY A 252 13.28 8.73 -9.72
C GLY A 252 12.13 7.83 -9.26
N SER A 253 12.10 7.55 -7.97
CA SER A 253 11.06 6.74 -7.33
C SER A 253 10.59 7.38 -6.04
N TYR A 254 9.38 7.04 -5.60
CA TYR A 254 8.86 7.48 -4.31
C TYR A 254 7.97 6.42 -3.68
N THR A 255 8.15 6.17 -2.39
CA THR A 255 7.33 5.24 -1.62
C THR A 255 6.10 5.93 -1.03
N CYS A 256 4.90 5.51 -1.42
CA CYS A 256 3.67 5.91 -0.72
C CYS A 256 3.42 4.99 0.47
N GLY A 257 3.31 5.57 1.68
CA GLY A 257 3.22 4.93 3.00
C GLY A 257 2.38 3.65 3.15
N LYS A 258 1.42 3.60 4.08
CA LYS A 258 0.74 2.34 4.52
C LYS A 258 0.11 1.47 3.39
N ALA A 259 0.00 2.00 2.17
CA ALA A 259 -0.50 1.29 1.00
C ALA A 259 0.51 0.27 0.42
N GLY A 260 1.79 0.35 0.78
CA GLY A 260 2.79 -0.58 0.26
C GLY A 260 3.07 -0.39 -1.24
N THR A 261 2.86 0.81 -1.76
CA THR A 261 3.00 1.14 -3.20
C THR A 261 4.20 2.05 -3.45
N MET A 262 4.80 1.94 -4.63
CA MET A 262 5.87 2.81 -5.10
C MET A 262 5.51 3.43 -6.44
N LEU A 263 5.85 4.71 -6.62
CA LEU A 263 5.80 5.40 -7.91
C LEU A 263 7.19 5.47 -8.51
N TRP A 264 7.24 5.39 -9.83
CA TRP A 264 8.45 5.48 -10.62
C TRP A 264 8.21 6.44 -11.78
N ALA A 265 9.19 7.30 -12.05
CA ALA A 265 9.18 8.19 -13.19
C ALA A 265 10.52 8.15 -13.91
N CYS A 266 10.49 8.23 -15.23
CA CYS A 266 11.64 8.62 -16.04
C CYS A 266 11.23 9.79 -16.92
N LEU A 267 12.07 10.84 -16.92
CA LEU A 267 11.95 12.00 -17.80
C LEU A 267 12.98 11.89 -18.92
N TYR A 268 12.57 12.30 -20.11
CA TYR A 268 13.33 12.13 -21.35
C TYR A 268 13.51 13.47 -22.04
N TRP A 269 14.75 13.78 -22.46
CA TRP A 269 15.06 15.01 -23.17
C TRP A 269 15.94 14.74 -24.42
N PRO A 270 15.70 15.44 -25.53
CA PRO A 270 14.45 16.10 -25.90
C PRO A 270 13.24 15.16 -25.82
N LYS A 271 12.04 15.74 -25.75
CA LYS A 271 10.79 14.96 -25.88
C LYS A 271 10.78 14.26 -27.23
N GLY A 272 10.90 12.93 -27.20
CA GLY A 272 11.15 12.14 -28.39
C GLY A 272 9.90 11.79 -29.21
N ILE A 273 8.72 11.73 -28.58
CA ILE A 273 7.48 11.34 -29.26
C ILE A 273 6.86 12.56 -29.95
N GLU A 274 6.68 12.45 -31.27
CA GLU A 274 5.96 13.40 -32.10
C GLU A 274 4.76 12.74 -32.79
N ASN A 275 3.63 13.45 -32.81
CA ASN A 275 2.41 12.94 -33.42
C ASN A 275 2.60 12.77 -34.94
N LYS A 276 2.09 11.64 -35.47
CA LYS A 276 2.16 11.27 -36.89
C LYS A 276 3.58 11.08 -37.45
N LYS A 277 4.56 10.81 -36.59
CA LYS A 277 5.94 10.47 -37.00
C LYS A 277 6.35 9.10 -36.48
N TYR A 278 7.28 8.46 -37.18
CA TYR A 278 7.93 7.25 -36.69
C TYR A 278 8.78 7.57 -35.45
N PRO A 279 8.86 6.64 -34.48
CA PRO A 279 9.66 6.86 -33.28
C PRO A 279 11.16 6.87 -33.54
N TYR A 280 11.63 6.22 -34.61
CA TYR A 280 13.02 6.14 -34.99
C TYR A 280 13.24 6.00 -36.49
#